data_AF-A0A2E5SNI4-F1
#
_entry.id   AF-A0A2E5SNI4-F1
#
_cell.length_a   1.000
_cell.length_b   1.000
_cell.length_c   1.000
_cell.angle_alpha   90.00
_cell.angle_beta   90.00
_cell.angle_gamma   90.00
#
_symmetry.space_group_name_H-M   'P 1'
#
loop_
_entity.id
_entity.type
_entity.pdbx_description
1 polymer ?
#
loop_
_entity_poly.entity_id
_entity_poly.type
_entity_poly.pdbx_seq_one_letter_code
_entity_poly.pdbx_strand_id
1 'polypeptide(L)'
;MQELLTSQYLGVGLPDWASILSLGVAVIGFTVTLIKVAKSTTASEAAKTAAEQATQKINLLETVHDLSTLLSILEAIKTDVRRRNFEPLPEKLSSIRKSLIGIRAKYTNLSEGDQSTIQSAITQFRSLERKIDIELEQNSEIKIGAINHLFSVHIDELYEVLSTIRSGDQ
;
A
#
# COMPACT_ATOMS: atom_id res chain seq x y z
N MET A 1 -22.08 52.60 66.38
CA MET A 1 -21.45 51.41 65.75
C MET A 1 -22.57 50.41 65.55
N GLN A 2 -22.93 49.93 64.38
CA GLN A 2 -22.10 49.71 63.20
C GLN A 2 -23.05 49.49 62.02
N GLU A 3 -22.63 50.02 60.86
CA GLU A 3 -22.93 49.55 59.50
C GLU A 3 -23.41 48.09 59.47
N LEU A 4 -24.53 47.75 58.82
CA LEU A 4 -24.67 47.59 57.36
C LEU A 4 -26.20 47.60 57.08
N LEU A 5 -26.83 48.58 56.45
CA LEU A 5 -26.78 48.88 55.02
C LEU A 5 -26.29 47.68 54.19
N THR A 6 -27.19 46.91 53.60
CA THR A 6 -27.49 46.99 52.16
C THR A 6 -28.32 45.80 51.66
N SER A 7 -29.16 46.10 50.68
CA SER A 7 -29.76 45.22 49.67
C SER A 7 -30.61 44.05 50.20
N GLN A 8 -31.95 44.15 50.23
CA GLN A 8 -32.82 44.52 49.11
C GLN A 8 -32.51 43.69 47.85
N TYR A 9 -33.48 42.84 47.50
CA TYR A 9 -33.59 42.02 46.30
C TYR A 9 -32.55 40.91 46.11
N LEU A 10 -33.02 39.67 46.04
CA LEU A 10 -32.77 38.76 44.91
C LEU A 10 -33.56 37.43 45.09
N GLY A 11 -34.81 37.53 45.54
CA GLY A 11 -35.81 36.51 45.21
C GLY A 11 -36.44 36.89 43.87
N VAL A 12 -35.65 36.88 42.79
CA VAL A 12 -36.19 37.09 41.44
C VAL A 12 -37.01 35.86 41.12
N GLY A 13 -38.30 35.91 41.42
CA GLY A 13 -39.27 35.07 40.73
C GLY A 13 -39.17 35.44 39.26
N LEU A 14 -38.32 34.73 38.52
CA LEU A 14 -38.26 34.87 37.07
C LEU A 14 -39.67 34.53 36.59
N PRO A 15 -40.36 35.45 35.91
CA PRO A 15 -41.70 35.19 35.40
C PRO A 15 -41.65 34.01 34.43
N ASP A 16 -42.65 33.12 34.44
CA ASP A 16 -42.67 31.82 33.74
C ASP A 16 -42.26 31.86 32.25
N TRP A 17 -42.40 33.03 31.61
CA TRP A 17 -41.92 33.26 30.25
C TRP A 17 -40.40 33.17 30.09
N ALA A 18 -39.61 33.43 31.14
CA ALA A 18 -38.15 33.28 31.13
C ALA A 18 -37.73 31.80 31.04
N SER A 19 -38.46 30.90 31.70
CA SER A 19 -38.27 29.45 31.60
C SER A 19 -38.60 28.95 30.19
N ILE A 20 -39.64 29.50 29.55
CA ILE A 20 -40.01 29.16 28.17
C ILE A 20 -38.97 29.70 27.17
N LEU A 21 -38.48 30.92 27.35
CA LEU A 21 -37.44 31.50 26.48
C LEU A 21 -36.12 30.73 26.58
N SER A 22 -35.70 30.36 27.79
CA SER A 22 -34.47 29.58 27.99
C SER A 22 -34.58 28.18 27.38
N LEU A 23 -35.75 27.53 27.48
CA LEU A 23 -36.03 26.28 26.78
C LEU A 23 -35.94 26.44 25.26
N GLY A 24 -36.51 27.52 24.70
CA GLY A 24 -36.42 27.82 23.26
C GLY A 24 -34.98 28.02 22.78
N VAL A 25 -34.18 28.78 23.54
CA VAL A 25 -32.75 29.00 23.23
C VAL A 25 -31.96 27.69 23.31
N ALA A 26 -32.24 26.84 24.31
CA ALA A 26 -31.59 25.54 24.45
C ALA A 26 -31.91 24.59 23.27
N VAL A 27 -33.17 24.53 22.84
CA VAL A 27 -33.61 23.71 21.70
C VAL A 27 -32.92 24.17 20.40
N ILE A 28 -32.83 25.48 20.17
CA ILE A 28 -32.15 26.03 18.99
C ILE A 28 -30.64 25.71 19.03
N GLY A 29 -29.99 25.92 20.17
CA GLY A 29 -28.56 25.62 20.35
C GLY A 29 -28.25 24.13 20.15
N PHE A 30 -29.10 23.25 20.67
CA PHE A 30 -28.99 21.81 20.48
C PHE A 30 -29.21 21.40 19.02
N THR A 31 -30.18 22.00 18.34
CA THR A 31 -30.44 21.74 16.91
C THR A 31 -29.24 22.12 16.03
N VAL A 32 -28.64 23.29 16.27
CA VAL A 32 -27.40 23.70 15.57
C VAL A 32 -26.25 22.74 15.84
N THR A 33 -26.15 22.21 17.06
CA THR A 33 -25.13 21.24 17.44
C THR A 33 -25.31 19.93 16.67
N LEU A 34 -26.53 19.41 16.56
CA LEU A 34 -26.82 18.19 15.79
C LEU A 34 -26.46 18.35 14.31
N ILE A 35 -26.75 19.50 13.70
CA ILE A 35 -26.39 19.77 12.29
C ILE A 35 -24.87 19.81 12.12
N LYS A 36 -24.15 20.46 13.04
CA LYS A 36 -22.67 20.51 13.01
C LYS A 36 -22.07 19.11 13.17
N VAL A 37 -22.59 18.29 14.08
CA VAL A 37 -22.13 16.91 14.28
C VAL A 37 -22.38 16.09 13.01
N ALA A 38 -23.59 16.12 12.43
CA ALA A 38 -23.91 15.38 11.21
C ALA A 38 -23.01 15.76 10.03
N LYS A 39 -22.76 17.06 9.84
CA LYS A 39 -21.83 17.56 8.81
C LYS A 39 -20.37 17.14 9.09
N SER A 40 -19.95 17.14 10.36
CA SER A 40 -18.62 16.71 10.77
C SER A 40 -18.41 15.22 10.55
N THR A 41 -19.40 14.38 10.86
CA THR A 41 -19.33 12.93 10.60
C THR A 41 -19.21 12.67 9.10
N THR A 42 -20.02 13.33 8.28
CA THR A 42 -19.97 13.20 6.81
C THR A 42 -18.60 13.65 6.26
N ALA A 43 -18.06 14.76 6.74
CA ALA A 43 -16.74 15.25 6.32
C ALA A 43 -15.61 14.30 6.76
N SER A 44 -15.72 13.70 7.94
CA SER A 44 -14.77 12.71 8.46
C SER A 44 -14.80 11.42 7.63
N GLU A 45 -16.00 10.93 7.28
CA GLU A 45 -16.18 9.78 6.40
C GLU A 45 -15.59 10.04 5.01
N ALA A 46 -15.89 11.20 4.41
CA ALA A 46 -15.31 11.58 3.12
C ALA A 46 -13.77 11.68 3.17
N ALA A 47 -13.21 12.23 4.25
CA ALA A 47 -11.77 12.32 4.45
C ALA A 47 -11.14 10.93 4.61
N LYS A 48 -11.78 10.03 5.37
CA LYS A 48 -11.34 8.64 5.53
C LYS A 48 -11.31 7.93 4.18
N THR A 49 -12.39 8.00 3.40
CA THR A 49 -12.46 7.39 2.08
C THR A 49 -11.42 7.96 1.13
N ALA A 50 -11.22 9.28 1.11
CA ALA A 50 -10.20 9.91 0.28
C ALA A 50 -8.77 9.49 0.69
N ALA A 51 -8.50 9.37 1.99
CA ALA A 51 -7.22 8.89 2.50
C ALA A 51 -6.98 7.42 2.12
N GLU A 52 -7.97 6.55 2.29
CA GLU A 52 -7.90 5.14 1.88
C GLU A 52 -7.62 5.01 0.37
N GLN A 53 -8.33 5.77 -0.47
CA GLN A 53 -8.10 5.81 -1.92
C GLN A 53 -6.71 6.35 -2.28
N ALA A 54 -6.22 7.36 -1.57
CA ALA A 54 -4.88 7.90 -1.78
C ALA A 54 -3.80 6.87 -1.42
N THR A 55 -3.94 6.19 -0.27
CA THR A 55 -3.03 5.11 0.15
C THR A 55 -3.02 3.97 -0.86
N GLN A 56 -4.19 3.55 -1.38
CA GLN A 56 -4.27 2.52 -2.42
C GLN A 56 -3.53 2.93 -3.70
N LYS A 57 -3.70 4.18 -4.15
CA LYS A 57 -2.99 4.72 -5.32
C LYS A 57 -1.48 4.81 -5.11
N ILE A 58 -1.03 5.18 -3.91
CA ILE A 58 0.40 5.22 -3.56
C ILE A 58 0.98 3.80 -3.62
N ASN A 59 0.31 2.82 -3.00
CA ASN A 59 0.76 1.43 -3.02
C ASN A 59 0.82 0.87 -4.46
N LEU A 60 -0.15 1.24 -5.31
CA LEU A 60 -0.13 0.89 -6.74
C LEU A 60 1.10 1.46 -7.44
N LEU A 61 1.36 2.77 -7.27
CA LEU A 61 2.50 3.44 -7.90
C LEU A 61 3.84 2.86 -7.44
N GLU A 62 3.99 2.59 -6.13
CA GLU A 62 5.17 1.90 -5.60
C GLU A 62 5.35 0.53 -6.24
N THR A 63 4.27 -0.25 -6.35
CA THR A 63 4.33 -1.61 -6.93
C THR A 63 4.74 -1.57 -8.41
N VAL A 64 4.15 -0.66 -9.18
CA VAL A 64 4.50 -0.44 -10.60
C VAL A 64 5.98 -0.06 -10.73
N HIS A 65 6.47 0.81 -9.84
CA HIS A 65 7.86 1.23 -9.82
C HIS A 65 8.81 0.09 -9.45
N ASP A 66 8.51 -0.64 -8.38
CA ASP A 66 9.32 -1.76 -7.88
C ASP A 66 9.41 -2.88 -8.94
N LEU A 67 8.29 -3.23 -9.58
CA LEU A 67 8.25 -4.25 -10.63
C LEU A 67 8.96 -3.80 -11.91
N SER A 68 8.83 -2.54 -12.33
CA SER A 68 9.56 -1.98 -13.48
C SER A 68 11.08 -1.99 -13.24
N THR A 69 11.50 -1.65 -12.02
CA THR A 69 12.91 -1.67 -11.62
C THR A 69 13.44 -3.09 -11.63
N LEU A 70 12.66 -4.05 -11.11
CA LEU A 70 13.02 -5.45 -11.12
C LEU A 70 13.17 -6.02 -12.53
N LEU A 71 12.25 -5.70 -13.45
CA LEU A 71 12.33 -6.10 -14.86
C LEU A 71 13.62 -5.59 -15.52
N SER A 72 13.99 -4.34 -15.25
CA SER A 72 15.25 -3.77 -15.74
C SER A 72 16.48 -4.52 -15.20
N ILE A 73 16.45 -4.93 -13.93
CA ILE A 73 17.50 -5.75 -13.31
C ILE A 73 17.57 -7.14 -13.95
N LEU A 74 16.43 -7.78 -14.23
CA LEU A 74 16.36 -9.08 -14.89
C LEU A 74 16.96 -9.04 -16.31
N GLU A 75 16.68 -7.99 -17.09
CA GLU A 75 17.27 -7.79 -18.41
C GLU A 75 18.79 -7.59 -18.37
N ALA A 76 19.27 -6.81 -17.40
CA ALA A 76 20.70 -6.63 -17.18
C ALA A 76 21.39 -7.95 -16.82
N ILE A 77 20.78 -8.75 -15.94
CA ILE A 77 21.32 -10.07 -15.56
C ILE A 77 21.30 -11.05 -16.72
N LYS A 78 20.23 -11.07 -17.52
CA LYS A 78 20.17 -11.85 -18.76
C LYS A 78 21.32 -11.49 -19.70
N THR A 79 21.71 -10.22 -19.76
CA THR A 79 22.87 -9.75 -20.52
C THR A 79 24.19 -10.25 -19.93
N ASP A 80 24.35 -10.22 -18.60
CA ASP A 80 25.52 -10.75 -17.89
C ASP A 80 25.70 -12.26 -18.10
N VAL A 81 24.60 -13.02 -18.06
CA VAL A 81 24.56 -14.46 -18.35
C VAL A 81 25.11 -14.75 -19.76
N ARG A 82 24.75 -13.95 -20.76
CA ARG A 82 25.27 -14.09 -22.13
C ARG A 82 26.77 -13.78 -22.23
N ARG A 83 27.27 -12.90 -21.36
CA ARG A 83 28.69 -12.56 -21.24
C ARG A 83 29.48 -13.57 -20.40
N ARG A 84 28.85 -14.65 -19.93
CA ARG A 84 29.45 -15.70 -19.10
C ARG A 84 29.96 -15.22 -17.75
N ASN A 85 29.38 -14.14 -17.22
CA ASN A 85 29.72 -13.63 -15.90
C ASN A 85 28.82 -14.26 -14.83
N PHE A 86 29.14 -15.49 -14.42
CA PHE A 86 28.26 -16.29 -13.55
C PHE A 86 28.57 -16.17 -12.05
N GLU A 87 29.78 -15.74 -11.68
CA GLU A 87 30.19 -15.63 -10.27
C GLU A 87 29.24 -14.78 -9.40
N PRO A 88 28.77 -13.58 -9.83
CA PRO A 88 27.85 -12.79 -9.02
C PRO A 88 26.38 -13.22 -9.15
N LEU A 89 26.07 -14.19 -10.02
CA LEU A 89 24.70 -14.52 -10.41
C LEU A 89 23.83 -15.06 -9.25
N PRO A 90 24.34 -15.91 -8.33
CA PRO A 90 23.55 -16.38 -7.19
C PRO A 90 23.06 -15.25 -6.29
N GLU A 91 23.93 -14.29 -5.95
CA GLU A 91 23.57 -13.14 -5.12
C GLU A 91 22.52 -12.25 -5.80
N LYS A 92 22.68 -12.04 -7.13
CA LYS A 92 21.71 -11.30 -7.93
C LYS A 92 20.34 -12.00 -7.96
N LEU A 93 20.31 -13.33 -8.09
CA LEU A 93 19.08 -14.13 -8.05
C LEU A 93 18.40 -14.09 -6.67
N SER A 94 19.19 -14.14 -5.60
CA SER A 94 18.69 -13.99 -4.23
C SER A 94 18.02 -12.62 -4.04
N SER A 95 18.62 -11.57 -4.60
CA SER A 95 18.08 -10.20 -4.56
C SER A 95 16.78 -10.08 -5.34
N ILE A 96 16.71 -10.61 -6.57
CA ILE A 96 15.47 -10.68 -7.37
C ILE A 96 14.35 -11.36 -6.56
N ARG A 97 14.66 -12.50 -5.95
CA ARG A 97 13.69 -13.29 -5.20
C ARG A 97 13.14 -12.53 -4.00
N LYS A 98 14.00 -11.83 -3.25
CA LYS A 98 13.58 -10.97 -2.14
C LYS A 98 12.70 -9.82 -2.64
N SER A 99 13.03 -9.19 -3.76
CA SER A 99 12.21 -8.14 -4.36
C SER A 99 10.83 -8.64 -4.77
N LEU A 100 10.75 -9.80 -5.44
CA LEU A 100 9.47 -10.43 -5.82
C LEU A 100 8.59 -10.76 -4.60
N ILE A 101 9.20 -11.28 -3.52
CA ILE A 101 8.49 -11.54 -2.26
C ILE A 101 7.95 -10.23 -1.67
N GLY A 102 8.75 -9.16 -1.68
CA GLY A 102 8.34 -7.84 -1.21
C GLY A 102 7.18 -7.26 -2.00
N ILE A 103 7.25 -7.32 -3.34
CA ILE A 103 6.19 -6.88 -4.25
C ILE A 103 4.89 -7.63 -3.97
N ARG A 104 4.95 -8.96 -3.89
CA ARG A 104 3.77 -9.80 -3.62
C ARG A 104 3.16 -9.54 -2.24
N ALA A 105 3.98 -9.23 -1.24
CA ALA A 105 3.50 -8.96 0.12
C ALA A 105 2.89 -7.54 0.25
N LYS A 106 3.44 -6.55 -0.46
CA LYS A 106 2.95 -5.17 -0.44
C LYS A 106 1.63 -4.99 -1.18
N TYR A 107 1.47 -5.63 -2.34
CA TYR A 107 0.31 -5.42 -3.19
C TYR A 107 -0.71 -6.55 -3.03
N THR A 108 -1.69 -6.32 -2.15
CA THR A 108 -2.72 -7.33 -1.78
C THR A 108 -3.80 -7.50 -2.83
N ASN A 109 -3.90 -6.60 -3.81
CA ASN A 109 -4.94 -6.63 -4.82
C ASN A 109 -4.54 -7.42 -6.08
N LEU A 110 -3.44 -8.17 -6.08
CA LEU A 110 -3.11 -9.02 -7.23
C LEU A 110 -4.20 -10.06 -7.50
N SER A 111 -4.53 -10.28 -8.78
CA SER A 111 -5.36 -11.41 -9.19
C SER A 111 -4.69 -12.73 -8.79
N GLU A 112 -5.46 -13.81 -8.61
CA GLU A 112 -4.89 -15.13 -8.32
C GLU A 112 -3.89 -15.57 -9.41
N GLY A 113 -4.15 -15.20 -10.66
CA GLY A 113 -3.25 -15.41 -11.79
C GLY A 113 -1.91 -14.71 -11.58
N ASP A 114 -1.92 -13.40 -11.31
CA ASP A 114 -0.69 -12.63 -11.10
C ASP A 114 0.10 -13.10 -9.87
N GLN A 115 -0.60 -13.45 -8.79
CA GLN A 115 0.03 -14.02 -7.59
C GLN A 115 0.73 -15.34 -7.91
N SER A 116 0.08 -16.21 -8.68
CA SER A 116 0.64 -17.48 -9.14
C SER A 116 1.87 -17.25 -10.02
N THR A 117 1.81 -16.31 -10.97
CA THR A 117 2.94 -15.92 -11.82
C THR A 117 4.15 -15.46 -11.01
N ILE A 118 3.95 -14.54 -10.06
CA ILE A 118 5.04 -14.07 -9.19
C ILE A 118 5.59 -15.22 -8.32
N GLN A 119 4.74 -16.09 -7.78
CA GLN A 119 5.17 -17.25 -6.99
C GLN A 119 5.92 -18.28 -7.84
N SER A 120 5.54 -18.47 -9.10
CA SER A 120 6.26 -19.31 -10.06
C SER A 120 7.66 -18.76 -10.29
N ALA A 121 7.78 -17.48 -10.63
CA ALA A 121 9.07 -16.81 -10.81
C ALA A 121 9.99 -16.94 -9.57
N ILE A 122 9.46 -16.71 -8.36
CA ILE A 122 10.20 -16.91 -7.10
C ILE A 122 10.76 -18.32 -6.98
N THR A 123 9.96 -19.34 -7.31
CA THR A 123 10.33 -20.75 -7.22
C THR A 123 11.39 -21.12 -8.25
N GLN A 124 11.23 -20.64 -9.48
CA GLN A 124 12.15 -20.91 -10.58
C GLN A 124 13.49 -20.21 -10.36
N PHE A 125 13.51 -18.95 -9.91
CA PHE A 125 14.76 -18.26 -9.58
C PHE A 125 15.48 -18.90 -8.39
N ARG A 126 14.75 -19.39 -7.37
CA ARG A 126 15.36 -20.16 -6.28
C ARG A 126 16.02 -21.45 -6.77
N SER A 127 15.33 -22.16 -7.66
CA SER A 127 15.84 -23.43 -8.22
C SER A 127 17.06 -23.18 -9.10
N LEU A 128 17.03 -22.10 -9.87
CA LEU A 128 18.14 -21.67 -10.71
C LEU A 128 19.36 -21.22 -9.89
N GLU A 129 19.16 -20.43 -8.83
CA GLU A 129 20.21 -20.02 -7.87
C GLU A 129 20.97 -21.25 -7.37
N ARG A 130 20.25 -22.22 -6.80
CA ARG A 130 20.83 -23.48 -6.31
C ARG A 130 21.57 -24.25 -7.41
N LYS A 131 21.03 -24.27 -8.62
CA LYS A 131 21.64 -25.00 -9.73
C LYS A 131 22.96 -24.35 -10.16
N ILE A 132 23.00 -23.02 -10.26
CA ILE A 132 24.22 -22.28 -10.61
C ILE A 132 25.26 -22.44 -9.50
N ASP A 133 24.87 -22.36 -8.23
CA ASP A 133 25.80 -22.58 -7.11
C ASP A 133 26.50 -23.94 -7.22
N ILE A 134 25.72 -25.02 -7.43
CA ILE A 134 26.27 -26.37 -7.61
C ILE A 134 27.17 -26.45 -8.85
N GLU A 135 26.74 -25.86 -9.98
CA GLU A 135 27.51 -25.90 -11.22
C GLU A 135 28.84 -25.13 -11.11
N LEU A 136 28.86 -24.01 -10.36
CA LEU A 136 30.05 -23.22 -10.03
C LEU A 136 31.00 -23.97 -9.09
N GLU A 137 30.48 -24.55 -8.01
CA GLU A 137 31.28 -25.36 -7.06
C GLU A 137 31.96 -26.55 -7.76
N GLN A 138 31.24 -27.19 -8.67
CA GLN A 138 31.73 -28.36 -9.41
C GLN A 138 32.60 -27.98 -10.63
N ASN A 139 32.78 -26.70 -10.95
CA ASN A 139 33.43 -26.21 -12.16
C ASN A 139 32.86 -26.87 -13.44
N SER A 140 31.55 -27.10 -13.45
CA SER A 140 30.83 -27.79 -14.53
C SER A 140 30.25 -26.79 -15.54
N GLU A 141 29.84 -27.29 -16.70
CA GLU A 141 29.31 -26.43 -17.76
C GLU A 141 27.92 -25.87 -17.42
N ILE A 142 27.85 -24.54 -17.28
CA ILE A 142 26.60 -23.80 -17.09
C ILE A 142 25.85 -23.66 -18.42
N LYS A 143 24.63 -24.17 -18.49
CA LYS A 143 23.80 -24.17 -19.71
C LYS A 143 23.14 -22.81 -19.97
N ILE A 144 23.89 -21.89 -20.59
CA ILE A 144 23.47 -20.52 -20.94
C ILE A 144 22.09 -20.47 -21.61
N GLY A 145 21.84 -21.35 -22.57
CA GLY A 145 20.56 -21.38 -23.31
C GLY A 145 19.36 -21.60 -22.40
N ALA A 146 19.46 -22.52 -21.45
CA ALA A 146 18.39 -22.81 -20.50
C ALA A 146 18.15 -21.64 -19.54
N ILE A 147 19.22 -21.01 -19.06
CA ILE A 147 19.13 -19.83 -18.20
C ILE A 147 18.47 -18.67 -18.95
N ASN A 148 18.98 -18.34 -20.13
CA ASN A 148 18.45 -17.24 -20.93
C ASN A 148 16.98 -17.45 -21.34
N HIS A 149 16.56 -18.70 -21.60
CA HIS A 149 15.15 -19.02 -21.83
C HIS A 149 14.30 -18.76 -20.58
N LEU A 150 14.72 -19.26 -19.42
CA LEU A 150 14.01 -19.03 -18.14
C LEU A 150 13.86 -17.54 -17.82
N PHE A 151 14.93 -16.75 -17.97
CA PHE A 151 14.85 -15.29 -17.80
C PHE A 151 13.90 -14.65 -18.80
N SER A 152 13.87 -15.10 -20.06
CA SER A 152 12.97 -14.52 -21.08
C SER A 152 11.51 -14.76 -20.70
N VAL A 153 11.15 -16.01 -20.40
CA VAL A 153 9.78 -16.38 -20.02
C VAL A 153 9.29 -15.55 -18.83
N HIS A 154 10.06 -15.49 -17.75
CA HIS A 154 9.63 -14.75 -16.57
C HIS A 154 9.70 -13.23 -16.73
N ILE A 155 10.55 -12.68 -17.60
CA ILE A 155 10.50 -11.26 -17.94
C ILE A 155 9.17 -10.95 -18.63
N ASP A 156 8.79 -11.75 -19.63
CA ASP A 156 7.56 -11.54 -20.40
C ASP A 156 6.31 -11.69 -19.48
N GLU A 157 6.25 -12.75 -18.67
CA GLU A 157 5.18 -12.97 -17.70
C GLU A 157 5.08 -11.85 -16.66
N LEU A 158 6.20 -11.34 -16.14
CA LEU A 158 6.20 -10.23 -15.18
C LEU A 158 5.87 -8.88 -15.85
N TYR A 159 6.16 -8.72 -17.14
CA TYR A 159 5.68 -7.58 -17.93
C TYR A 159 4.15 -7.62 -18.08
N GLU A 160 3.56 -8.79 -18.30
CA GLU A 160 2.11 -8.96 -18.33
C GLU A 160 1.50 -8.56 -16.99
N VAL A 161 2.04 -9.05 -15.87
CA VAL A 161 1.60 -8.64 -14.52
C VAL A 161 1.69 -7.11 -14.34
N LEU A 162 2.80 -6.49 -14.76
CA LEU A 162 2.96 -5.04 -14.70
C LEU A 162 1.90 -4.31 -15.53
N SER A 163 1.57 -4.84 -16.71
CA SER A 163 0.55 -4.28 -17.60
C SER A 163 -0.84 -4.36 -16.98
N THR A 164 -1.19 -5.50 -16.38
CA THR A 164 -2.45 -5.72 -15.66
C THR A 164 -2.60 -4.72 -14.51
N ILE A 165 -1.56 -4.59 -13.68
CA ILE A 165 -1.52 -3.64 -12.56
C ILE A 165 -1.67 -2.18 -13.05
N ARG A 166 -0.99 -1.80 -14.14
CA ARG A 166 -1.07 -0.44 -14.70
C ARG A 166 -2.43 -0.11 -15.29
N SER A 167 -3.05 -1.08 -15.96
CA SER A 167 -4.32 -0.89 -16.66
C SER A 167 -5.50 -0.84 -15.69
N GLY A 168 -5.32 -1.36 -14.47
CA GLY A 168 -6.39 -1.49 -13.49
C GLY A 168 -7.43 -2.55 -13.89
N ASP A 169 -7.13 -3.34 -14.93
CA ASP A 169 -7.87 -4.56 -15.26
C ASP A 169 -7.50 -5.59 -14.19
N GLN A 170 -8.35 -5.72 -13.19
CA GLN A 170 -8.26 -6.75 -12.16
C GLN A 170 -9.58 -7.50 -12.06
#